data_AF-A0A7X1Z8N6-F1
#
_entry.id   AF-A0A7X1Z8N6-F1
#
_cell.length_a   1.000
_cell.length_b   1.000
_cell.length_c   1.000
_cell.angle_alpha   90.00
_cell.angle_beta   90.00
_cell.angle_gamma   90.00
#
_symmetry.space_group_name_H-M   'P 1'
#
loop_
_entity.id
_entity.type
_entity.pdbx_description
1 polymer ?
#
loop_
_entity_poly.entity_id
_entity_poly.type
_entity_poly.pdbx_seq_one_letter_code
_entity_poly.pdbx_strand_id
1 'polypeptide(L)'
;MLDFARRSDKERQEGFQIVAPMMGMNEGIIEKDFYVVLILELLFHHSKFGKSFAFKGGTSLSKGYNIIKRFSEDIDLVMDWSLLGLSDEEA
;
A
#
# COMPACT_ATOMS: atom_id res chain seq x y z
N MET A 1 7.03 -10.00 4.43
CA MET A 1 5.67 -9.42 4.32
C MET A 1 4.73 -10.38 3.60
N LEU A 2 5.05 -10.81 2.38
CA LEU A 2 4.22 -11.75 1.61
C LEU A 2 3.94 -13.06 2.35
N ASP A 3 4.92 -13.60 3.07
CA ASP A 3 4.72 -14.81 3.88
C ASP A 3 3.70 -14.61 5.00
N PHE A 4 3.71 -13.41 5.62
CA PHE A 4 2.72 -13.05 6.63
C PHE A 4 1.33 -12.85 6.01
N ALA A 5 1.24 -12.26 4.82
CA ALA A 5 -0.01 -12.10 4.07
C ALA A 5 -0.69 -13.44 3.75
N ARG A 6 0.11 -14.51 3.55
CA ARG A 6 -0.37 -15.86 3.23
C ARG A 6 -0.84 -16.69 4.43
N ARG A 7 -0.64 -16.20 5.66
CA ARG A 7 -1.11 -16.89 6.87
C ARG A 7 -2.64 -16.87 6.97
N SER A 8 -3.22 -17.63 7.88
CA SER A 8 -4.66 -17.56 8.15
C SER A 8 -5.07 -16.20 8.71
N ASP A 9 -6.33 -15.83 8.55
CA ASP A 9 -6.88 -14.57 9.08
C ASP A 9 -6.64 -14.44 10.59
N LYS A 10 -6.79 -15.55 11.32
CA LYS A 10 -6.51 -15.63 12.76
C LYS A 10 -5.05 -15.30 13.09
N GLU A 11 -4.10 -15.92 12.39
CA GLU A 11 -2.66 -15.67 12.61
C GLU A 11 -2.27 -14.23 12.26
N ARG A 12 -2.89 -13.63 11.23
CA ARG A 12 -2.65 -12.23 10.90
C ARG A 12 -3.21 -11.31 11.98
N GLN A 13 -4.42 -11.58 12.46
CA GLN A 13 -5.06 -10.84 13.54
C GLN A 13 -4.23 -10.89 14.84
N GLU A 14 -3.77 -12.08 15.23
CA GLU A 14 -2.86 -12.24 16.38
C GLU A 14 -1.58 -11.40 16.21
N GLY A 15 -1.01 -11.37 15.00
CA GLY A 15 0.14 -10.52 14.69
C GLY A 15 -0.16 -9.03 14.86
N PHE A 16 -1.31 -8.55 14.39
CA PHE A 16 -1.71 -7.15 14.55
C PHE A 16 -1.94 -6.78 16.02
N GLN A 17 -2.55 -7.68 16.81
CA GLN A 17 -2.77 -7.51 18.24
C GLN A 17 -1.46 -7.40 19.04
N ILE A 18 -0.42 -8.14 18.63
CA ILE A 18 0.90 -8.07 19.24
C ILE A 18 1.58 -6.74 18.92
N VAL A 19 1.50 -6.28 17.67
CA VAL A 19 2.24 -5.09 17.19
C VAL A 19 1.58 -3.77 17.61
N ALA A 20 0.24 -3.72 17.68
CA ALA A 20 -0.52 -2.55 18.06
C ALA A 20 -0.02 -1.84 19.35
N PRO A 21 0.12 -2.54 20.50
CA PRO A 21 0.62 -1.92 21.73
C PRO A 21 2.09 -1.49 21.63
N MET A 22 2.92 -2.23 20.88
CA MET A 22 4.34 -1.87 20.69
C MET A 22 4.50 -0.53 19.94
N MET A 23 3.56 -0.25 19.04
CA MET A 23 3.53 0.98 18.24
C MET A 23 2.70 2.09 18.88
N GLY A 24 2.00 1.82 19.99
CA GLY A 24 1.06 2.76 20.60
C GLY A 24 -0.12 3.10 19.68
N MET A 25 -0.52 2.18 18.81
CA MET A 25 -1.57 2.37 17.81
C MET A 25 -2.71 1.37 18.00
N ASN A 26 -3.87 1.68 17.44
CA ASN A 26 -4.99 0.75 17.38
C ASN A 26 -4.68 -0.40 16.40
N GLU A 27 -5.11 -1.63 16.72
CA GLU A 27 -4.98 -2.81 15.86
C GLU A 27 -5.45 -2.56 14.43
N GLY A 28 -6.61 -1.91 14.25
CA GLY A 28 -7.14 -1.61 12.93
C GLY A 28 -6.28 -0.63 12.12
N ILE A 29 -5.48 0.22 12.78
CA ILE A 29 -4.50 1.07 12.09
C ILE A 29 -3.33 0.22 11.58
N ILE A 30 -2.85 -0.72 12.39
CA ILE A 30 -1.76 -1.64 11.99
C ILE A 30 -2.21 -2.53 10.83
N GLU A 31 -3.42 -3.08 10.90
CA GLU A 31 -3.99 -3.89 9.85
C GLU A 31 -4.09 -3.11 8.53
N LYS A 32 -4.67 -1.91 8.57
CA LYS A 32 -4.76 -1.05 7.38
C LYS A 32 -3.38 -0.70 6.82
N ASP A 33 -2.44 -0.33 7.68
CA ASP A 33 -1.06 -0.01 7.27
C ASP A 33 -0.40 -1.19 6.56
N PHE A 34 -0.58 -2.39 7.10
CA PHE A 34 -0.08 -3.63 6.51
C PHE A 34 -0.63 -3.83 5.09
N TYR A 35 -1.94 -3.70 4.89
CA TYR A 35 -2.55 -3.88 3.57
C TYR A 35 -2.12 -2.80 2.58
N VAL A 36 -1.94 -1.55 3.03
CA VAL A 36 -1.42 -0.46 2.17
C VAL A 36 -0.05 -0.83 1.60
N VAL A 37 0.89 -1.23 2.46
CA VAL A 37 2.24 -1.56 2.02
C VAL A 37 2.25 -2.87 1.21
N LEU A 38 1.39 -3.84 1.56
CA LEU A 38 1.23 -5.08 0.78
C LEU A 38 0.75 -4.81 -0.65
N ILE A 39 -0.24 -3.93 -0.83
CA ILE A 39 -0.75 -3.57 -2.17
C ILE A 39 0.35 -2.87 -2.98
N LEU A 40 1.11 -1.96 -2.37
CA LEU A 40 2.23 -1.29 -3.03
C LEU A 40 3.32 -2.29 -3.45
N GLU A 41 3.67 -3.25 -2.58
CA GLU A 41 4.61 -4.33 -2.90
C GLU A 41 4.14 -5.14 -4.12
N LEU A 42 2.87 -5.59 -4.09
CA LEU A 42 2.30 -6.37 -5.17
C LEU A 42 2.23 -5.57 -6.48
N LEU A 43 1.83 -4.31 -6.42
CA LEU A 43 1.66 -3.45 -7.60
C LEU A 43 3.00 -3.11 -8.25
N PHE A 44 4.00 -2.69 -7.47
CA PHE A 44 5.25 -2.18 -8.05
C PHE A 44 6.29 -3.28 -8.29
N HIS A 45 6.26 -4.40 -7.54
CA HIS A 45 7.28 -5.45 -7.66
C HIS A 45 6.77 -6.76 -8.27
N HIS A 46 5.46 -7.05 -8.21
CA HIS A 46 4.91 -8.33 -8.71
C HIS A 46 3.94 -8.19 -9.89
N SER A 47 3.45 -6.98 -10.19
CA SER A 47 2.59 -6.72 -11.34
C SER A 47 3.41 -6.44 -12.60
N LYS A 48 2.91 -6.92 -13.74
CA LYS A 48 3.43 -6.53 -15.06
C LYS A 48 3.28 -5.03 -15.37
N PHE A 49 2.42 -4.34 -14.62
CA PHE A 49 2.11 -2.93 -14.81
C PHE A 49 2.90 -2.00 -13.88
N GLY A 50 3.81 -2.50 -13.05
CA GLY A 50 4.47 -1.67 -12.03
C GLY A 50 5.16 -0.41 -12.59
N LYS A 51 5.65 -0.45 -13.83
CA LYS A 51 6.26 0.69 -14.53
C LYS A 51 5.26 1.69 -15.12
N SER A 52 4.00 1.30 -15.24
CA SER A 52 2.92 2.13 -15.78
C SER A 52 2.19 2.90 -14.70
N PHE A 53 2.60 2.77 -13.44
CA PHE A 53 2.08 3.54 -12.33
C PHE A 53 3.15 4.43 -11.71
N ALA A 54 2.74 5.57 -11.18
CA ALA A 54 3.53 6.39 -10.28
C ALA A 54 2.77 6.56 -8.95
N PHE A 55 3.47 6.32 -7.84
CA PHE A 55 2.91 6.51 -6.50
C PHE A 55 3.02 7.97 -6.09
N LYS A 56 1.90 8.59 -5.67
CA LYS A 56 1.83 10.00 -5.28
C LYS A 56 1.09 10.21 -3.97
N GLY A 57 0.80 11.47 -3.65
CA GLY A 57 -0.05 11.86 -2.54
C GLY A 57 0.62 11.75 -1.17
N GLY A 58 -0.17 11.91 -0.12
CA GLY A 58 0.32 11.95 1.27
C GLY A 58 1.01 10.65 1.69
N THR A 59 0.50 9.51 1.21
CA THR A 59 1.06 8.20 1.54
C THR A 59 2.43 7.99 0.90
N SER A 60 2.68 8.52 -0.31
CA SER A 60 4.03 8.50 -0.89
C SER A 60 5.03 9.31 -0.05
N LEU A 61 4.62 10.45 0.50
CA LEU A 61 5.44 11.29 1.36
C LEU A 61 5.75 10.63 2.71
N SER A 62 4.82 9.86 3.28
CA SER A 62 5.06 9.14 4.53
C SER A 62 5.83 7.84 4.33
N LYS A 63 5.48 7.02 3.33
CA LYS A 63 6.03 5.67 3.12
C LYS A 63 7.28 5.63 2.25
N GLY A 64 7.35 6.45 1.21
CA GLY A 64 8.50 6.50 0.29
C GLY A 64 9.58 7.47 0.77
N TYR A 65 9.18 8.63 1.30
CA TYR A 65 10.11 9.71 1.65
C TYR A 65 10.26 9.97 3.15
N ASN A 66 9.39 9.41 4.00
CA ASN A 66 9.39 9.63 5.46
C ASN A 66 9.38 11.12 5.88
N ILE A 67 8.76 11.98 5.07
CA ILE A 67 8.71 13.44 5.29
C ILE A 67 7.57 13.81 6.25
N ILE A 68 6.48 13.06 6.24
CA ILE A 68 5.32 13.30 7.11
C ILE A 68 5.09 12.09 8.04
N LYS A 69 4.76 12.36 9.30
CA LYS A 69 4.52 11.34 10.34
C LYS A 69 3.05 11.26 10.74
N ARG A 70 2.20 11.00 9.75
CA ARG A 70 0.78 10.68 9.96
C ARG A 70 0.45 9.34 9.32
N PHE A 71 -0.49 8.62 9.92
CA PHE A 71 -1.13 7.50 9.25
C PHE A 71 -1.87 8.01 8.01
N SER A 72 -1.79 7.25 6.92
CA SER A 72 -2.42 7.57 5.64
C SER A 72 -2.84 6.26 5.01
N GLU A 73 -4.16 6.04 4.89
CA GLU A 73 -4.72 4.79 4.38
C GLU A 73 -4.85 4.77 2.85
N ASP A 74 -4.91 5.93 2.23
CA ASP A 74 -5.16 6.04 0.79
C ASP A 74 -3.94 5.65 -0.04
N ILE A 75 -4.16 5.03 -1.19
CA ILE A 75 -3.13 4.77 -2.20
C ILE A 75 -3.43 5.62 -3.43
N ASP A 76 -2.77 6.77 -3.52
CA ASP A 76 -2.90 7.65 -4.68
C ASP A 76 -1.93 7.22 -5.79
N LEU A 77 -2.48 6.83 -6.95
CA LEU A 77 -1.71 6.40 -8.12
C LEU A 77 -2.01 7.30 -9.31
N VAL A 78 -0.97 7.55 -10.11
CA VAL A 78 -1.11 8.00 -11.50
C VAL A 78 -0.81 6.81 -12.38
N MET A 79 -1.59 6.62 -13.45
CA MET A 79 -1.39 5.55 -14.42
C MET A 79 -1.12 6.14 -15.80
N ASP A 80 -0.27 5.47 -16.58
CA ASP A 80 -0.16 5.68 -18.02
C ASP A 80 -1.49 5.30 -18.71
N TRP A 81 -2.20 6.29 -19.25
CA TRP A 81 -3.52 6.10 -19.87
C TRP A 81 -3.47 5.27 -21.15
N SER A 82 -2.30 5.14 -21.80
CA SER A 82 -2.13 4.28 -22.97
C SER A 82 -2.45 2.81 -22.68
N LEU A 83 -2.37 2.39 -21.41
CA LEU A 83 -2.80 1.06 -20.97
C LEU A 83 -4.29 0.78 -21.19
N LEU A 84 -5.11 1.82 -21.28
CA LEU A 84 -6.55 1.70 -21.52
C LEU A 84 -6.89 1.59 -23.02
N GLY A 85 -5.88 1.64 -23.90
CA GLY A 85 -6.07 1.64 -25.35
C GLY A 85 -6.66 2.95 -25.88
N LEU A 86 -6.65 4.01 -25.06
CA LEU A 86 -7.10 5.34 -25.44
C LEU A 86 -6.04 6.03 -26.29
N SER A 87 -6.49 6.66 -27.37
CA SER A 87 -5.63 7.48 -28.22
C SER A 87 -5.43 8.87 -27.62
N ASP A 88 -4.39 9.59 -28.05
CA ASP A 88 -4.14 10.98 -27.62
C ASP A 88 -5.27 11.94 -28.04
N GLU A 89 -6.18 11.53 -28.94
CA GLU A 89 -7.37 12.30 -29.34
C GLU A 89 -8.53 12.14 -28.35
N GLU A 90 -8.47 11.13 -27.46
CA GLU A 90 -9.51 10.78 -26.48
C GLU A 90 -9.10 11.05 -25.01
N ALA A 91 -7.84 11.43 -24.78
CA ALA A 91 -7.25 11.74 -23.47
C ALA A 91 -7.33 13.23 -23.12
#